data_AF-A0A6N6VV89-F1
#
_entry.id   AF-A0A6N6VV89-F1
#
_cell.length_a   1.000
_cell.length_b   1.000
_cell.length_c   1.000
_cell.angle_alpha   90.00
_cell.angle_beta   90.00
_cell.angle_gamma   90.00
#
_symmetry.space_group_name_H-M   'P 1'
#
loop_
_entity.id
_entity.type
_entity.pdbx_description
1 polymer ?
#
loop_
_entity_poly.entity_id
_entity_poly.type
_entity_poly.pdbx_seq_one_letter_code
_entity_poly.pdbx_strand_id
1 'polypeptide(L)'
;MSLYLQDVFRVSLLSIVFIISSCGKKGSSNTNDSTNESTNTTVLPQVILPNEDTLTLYKKNGSENTFYKSTNLGGLGVETTEDKLDLYSGIPVQVNSNYDTNVTIDIIDKSDQECKNIFSYSKYSPQININLPNFIKPLTCNLSINLNAKSIKTGVVENPSISKIKVRFNLTMKAYMYSNDKNYLKFSGQQYPDDSKFREIVSQIKSTRKVSITNLSLDNFNFLEGAKDYIQTFEISNSSIGDYNLFKEFKILKDVSLNKLNINDSSAKKILGMLPKLDRLSIRDNLLTSLRTIIDTKPDLISLDVSANPIQNLSEIKALAKLNTVILRNMNLTTLLPLNNVTQIKDLDISENPLRRFTDVDTGYLSSLINLEALNVSVDRDNPNSTPITDKVLSDYFRSFVLDSKTQKLKKFIARNKWEKKYKDCNMINDFERNIGSIDYLENIEYLDLHGNGCVDSLGFYSGLTSLPFMNYRKIKYLNISDAPVRDFNRVIDWRDNNITFVFNETPWNYDAGVFMTKESCLSTFPTGNKNRLQCEGLDPNFKKN
;
A
#
# COMPACT_ATOMS: atom_id res chain seq x y z
N MET A 1 35.43 -12.02 -52.45
CA MET A 1 35.22 -13.36 -51.88
C MET A 1 34.09 -13.20 -50.85
N SER A 2 32.82 -13.01 -51.26
CA SER A 2 31.84 -14.04 -51.72
C SER A 2 31.71 -15.16 -50.68
N LEU A 3 30.58 -15.58 -50.12
CA LEU A 3 29.12 -15.28 -50.15
C LEU A 3 28.49 -16.27 -49.12
N TYR A 4 27.16 -16.19 -48.89
CA TYR A 4 26.24 -17.16 -48.21
C TYR A 4 26.13 -17.08 -46.67
N LEU A 5 24.97 -17.04 -45.98
CA LEU A 5 23.52 -16.98 -46.31
C LEU A 5 22.70 -16.69 -45.00
N GLN A 6 21.58 -15.92 -45.12
CA GLN A 6 20.21 -15.97 -44.50
C GLN A 6 19.93 -16.76 -43.19
N ASP A 7 18.90 -16.54 -42.36
CA ASP A 7 17.76 -15.60 -42.23
C ASP A 7 17.12 -15.83 -40.82
N VAL A 8 16.48 -14.77 -40.29
CA VAL A 8 15.24 -14.70 -39.48
C VAL A 8 14.90 -15.82 -38.47
N PHE A 9 14.78 -15.46 -37.17
CA PHE A 9 13.85 -16.11 -36.24
C PHE A 9 13.05 -15.09 -35.41
N ARG A 10 11.72 -15.13 -35.59
CA ARG A 10 10.65 -14.59 -34.73
C ARG A 10 9.61 -15.71 -34.58
N VAL A 11 8.64 -15.50 -33.67
CA VAL A 11 7.35 -16.22 -33.46
C VAL A 11 7.39 -17.21 -32.28
N SER A 12 6.88 -16.82 -31.09
CA SER A 12 5.48 -16.80 -30.60
C SER A 12 4.88 -18.20 -30.35
N LEU A 13 4.76 -18.60 -29.07
CA LEU A 13 3.92 -19.73 -28.65
C LEU A 13 2.50 -19.23 -28.36
N LEU A 14 1.55 -19.66 -29.20
CA LEU A 14 0.11 -19.65 -28.94
C LEU A 14 -0.31 -21.11 -28.76
N SER A 15 -0.79 -21.47 -27.56
CA SER A 15 -1.39 -22.78 -27.31
C SER A 15 -2.91 -22.63 -27.29
N ILE A 16 -3.55 -22.99 -28.41
CA ILE A 16 -4.99 -23.24 -28.52
C ILE A 16 -5.15 -24.77 -28.50
N VAL A 17 -5.90 -25.31 -27.54
CA VAL A 17 -6.34 -26.72 -27.56
C VAL A 17 -7.83 -26.74 -27.91
N PHE A 18 -8.14 -27.18 -29.13
CA PHE A 18 -9.46 -27.66 -29.53
C PHE A 18 -9.49 -29.18 -29.34
N ILE A 19 -10.47 -29.71 -28.60
CA ILE A 19 -10.77 -31.15 -28.57
C ILE A 19 -11.86 -31.42 -29.59
N ILE A 20 -11.53 -32.24 -30.60
CA ILE A 20 -12.45 -32.76 -31.62
C ILE A 20 -13.01 -34.10 -31.15
N SER A 21 -14.34 -34.22 -31.20
CA SER A 21 -15.11 -35.45 -31.09
C SER A 21 -14.90 -36.35 -32.32
N SER A 22 -14.62 -37.63 -32.14
CA SER A 22 -14.68 -38.63 -33.22
C SER A 22 -15.58 -39.81 -32.85
N CYS A 23 -16.55 -40.09 -33.72
CA CYS A 23 -17.38 -41.29 -33.71
C CYS A 23 -17.04 -42.14 -34.95
N GLY A 24 -16.63 -43.39 -34.72
CA GLY A 24 -17.05 -44.60 -35.44
C GLY A 24 -16.48 -44.93 -36.83
N LYS A 25 -15.79 -46.08 -36.96
CA LYS A 25 -16.32 -47.30 -37.61
C LYS A 25 -15.38 -48.54 -37.57
N LYS A 26 -15.98 -49.64 -37.11
CA LYS A 26 -15.83 -51.09 -37.39
C LYS A 26 -14.55 -51.65 -38.06
N GLY A 27 -13.91 -52.58 -37.35
CA GLY A 27 -13.16 -53.73 -37.87
C GLY A 27 -13.19 -54.84 -36.82
N SER A 28 -13.61 -56.06 -37.17
CA SER A 28 -13.88 -57.17 -36.25
C SER A 28 -12.71 -58.15 -36.14
N SER A 29 -12.39 -58.61 -34.93
CA SER A 29 -12.05 -60.02 -34.62
C SER A 29 -11.81 -60.19 -33.11
N ASN A 30 -12.38 -61.26 -32.55
CA ASN A 30 -12.26 -61.81 -31.19
C ASN A 30 -10.82 -61.73 -30.63
N THR A 31 -10.53 -61.58 -29.32
CA THR A 31 -10.91 -62.41 -28.15
C THR A 31 -10.59 -61.71 -26.80
N ASN A 32 -11.44 -61.91 -25.78
CA ASN A 32 -11.28 -61.90 -24.30
C ASN A 32 -10.27 -61.00 -23.56
N ASP A 33 -10.79 -60.48 -22.43
CA ASP A 33 -10.16 -59.98 -21.20
C ASP A 33 -9.41 -58.63 -21.23
N SER A 34 -10.11 -57.58 -20.79
CA SER A 34 -9.67 -56.75 -19.67
C SER A 34 -10.71 -55.68 -19.31
N THR A 35 -11.14 -55.72 -18.05
CA THR A 35 -11.66 -54.63 -17.21
C THR A 35 -11.77 -53.23 -17.84
N ASN A 36 -13.00 -52.82 -18.17
CA ASN A 36 -13.35 -51.41 -18.33
C ASN A 36 -13.44 -50.75 -16.94
N GLU A 37 -12.31 -50.28 -16.41
CA GLU A 37 -12.32 -49.19 -15.43
C GLU A 37 -12.59 -47.89 -16.20
N SER A 38 -13.85 -47.49 -16.26
CA SER A 38 -14.20 -46.11 -16.51
C SER A 38 -13.70 -45.29 -15.32
N THR A 39 -12.54 -44.67 -15.45
CA THR A 39 -12.05 -43.65 -14.53
C THR A 39 -12.98 -42.44 -14.59
N ASN A 40 -14.08 -42.50 -13.84
CA ASN A 40 -14.85 -41.34 -13.44
C ASN A 40 -13.96 -40.51 -12.52
N THR A 41 -13.09 -39.68 -13.10
CA THR A 41 -12.37 -38.65 -12.35
C THR A 41 -13.40 -37.75 -11.70
N THR A 42 -13.58 -37.93 -10.40
CA THR A 42 -14.58 -37.20 -9.64
C THR A 42 -14.02 -35.80 -9.42
N VAL A 43 -14.40 -34.84 -10.27
CA VAL A 43 -13.92 -33.45 -10.15
C VAL A 43 -14.50 -32.86 -8.87
N LEU A 44 -13.64 -32.46 -7.95
CA LEU A 44 -14.03 -31.80 -6.70
C LEU A 44 -14.66 -30.43 -7.02
N PRO A 45 -15.69 -30.00 -6.27
CA PRO A 45 -16.21 -28.65 -6.38
C PRO A 45 -15.10 -27.61 -6.14
N GLN A 46 -15.05 -26.58 -6.97
CA GLN A 46 -14.02 -25.55 -6.88
C GLN A 46 -14.53 -24.20 -7.36
N VAL A 47 -13.99 -23.14 -6.77
CA VAL A 47 -14.21 -21.76 -7.24
C VAL A 47 -13.24 -21.51 -8.38
N ILE A 48 -13.76 -21.16 -9.56
CA ILE A 48 -12.91 -20.79 -10.69
C ILE A 48 -12.69 -19.29 -10.64
N LEU A 49 -11.51 -18.91 -10.16
CA LEU A 49 -11.08 -17.52 -10.24
C LEU A 49 -10.65 -17.17 -11.67
N PRO A 50 -10.72 -15.88 -12.06
CA PRO A 50 -9.97 -15.40 -13.21
C PRO A 50 -8.48 -15.77 -13.06
N ASN A 51 -7.74 -15.87 -14.17
CA ASN A 51 -6.28 -16.07 -14.15
C ASN A 51 -5.48 -14.93 -13.46
N GLU A 52 -6.18 -13.94 -12.88
CA GLU A 52 -5.62 -12.77 -12.24
C GLU A 52 -6.06 -12.72 -10.77
N ASP A 53 -5.12 -12.40 -9.88
CA ASP A 53 -5.39 -12.20 -8.44
C ASP A 53 -6.30 -10.99 -8.16
N THR A 54 -6.56 -10.17 -9.19
CA THR A 54 -7.42 -9.00 -9.12
C THR A 54 -8.42 -8.96 -10.27
N LEU A 55 -9.72 -8.93 -9.95
CA LEU A 55 -10.78 -8.67 -10.90
C LEU A 55 -11.12 -7.17 -10.90
N THR A 56 -10.89 -6.49 -12.03
CA THR A 56 -11.28 -5.06 -12.16
C THR A 56 -12.55 -4.93 -12.98
N LEU A 57 -13.55 -4.26 -12.38
CA LEU A 57 -14.88 -4.08 -12.92
C LEU A 57 -15.23 -2.60 -13.04
N TYR A 58 -16.01 -2.28 -14.07
CA TYR A 58 -16.43 -0.93 -14.35
C TYR A 58 -17.93 -0.79 -14.44
N LYS A 59 -18.41 0.33 -13.92
CA LYS A 59 -19.82 0.72 -14.03
C LYS A 59 -19.97 1.87 -15.03
N LYS A 60 -20.87 1.67 -16.00
CA LYS A 60 -21.26 2.70 -16.97
C LYS A 60 -22.22 3.70 -16.34
N ASN A 61 -22.32 4.88 -16.94
CA ASN A 61 -23.28 5.86 -16.49
C ASN A 61 -24.71 5.35 -16.76
N GLY A 62 -25.60 5.43 -15.77
CA GLY A 62 -27.01 5.05 -15.91
C GLY A 62 -27.30 3.54 -15.99
N SER A 63 -26.31 2.65 -15.85
CA SER A 63 -26.55 1.21 -15.82
C SER A 63 -26.79 0.71 -14.38
N GLU A 64 -28.01 0.30 -14.07
CA GLU A 64 -28.34 -0.36 -12.80
C GLU A 64 -27.68 -1.76 -12.74
N ASN A 65 -26.93 -2.03 -11.66
CA ASN A 65 -26.31 -3.33 -11.33
C ASN A 65 -25.47 -4.02 -12.43
N THR A 66 -25.14 -3.32 -13.51
CA THR A 66 -24.38 -3.90 -14.62
C THR A 66 -22.92 -3.49 -14.50
N PHE A 67 -22.05 -4.48 -14.38
CA PHE A 67 -20.61 -4.32 -14.34
C PHE A 67 -19.99 -4.91 -15.61
N TYR A 68 -18.88 -4.33 -16.01
CA TYR A 68 -18.13 -4.80 -17.15
C TYR A 68 -16.70 -5.11 -16.73
N LYS A 69 -16.15 -6.21 -17.24
CA LYS A 69 -14.79 -6.65 -16.96
C LYS A 69 -13.81 -5.91 -17.86
N SER A 70 -12.74 -5.40 -17.27
CA SER A 70 -11.58 -4.93 -18.04
C SER A 70 -10.76 -6.12 -18.52
N THR A 71 -10.27 -6.07 -19.76
CA THR A 71 -9.27 -7.04 -20.27
C THR A 71 -7.83 -6.65 -19.89
N ASN A 72 -7.63 -5.54 -19.18
CA ASN A 72 -6.33 -4.96 -18.81
C ASN A 72 -6.26 -4.61 -17.32
N LEU A 73 -5.08 -4.13 -16.87
CA LEU A 73 -4.77 -3.77 -15.47
C LEU A 73 -5.65 -2.66 -14.82
N GLY A 74 -6.61 -2.11 -15.57
CA GLY A 74 -7.62 -1.15 -15.12
C GLY A 74 -7.11 0.27 -14.86
N GLY A 75 -7.71 1.28 -15.51
CA GLY A 75 -7.71 2.70 -15.17
C GLY A 75 -8.80 3.47 -15.96
N LEU A 76 -9.03 4.75 -15.62
CA LEU A 76 -9.80 5.62 -16.54
C LEU A 76 -9.01 5.72 -17.84
N GLY A 77 -9.67 5.64 -18.99
CA GLY A 77 -8.97 5.52 -20.26
C GLY A 77 -8.38 4.13 -20.49
N VAL A 78 -9.11 3.05 -20.28
CA VAL A 78 -9.08 1.87 -21.18
C VAL A 78 -10.47 1.66 -21.81
N GLU A 79 -11.45 2.43 -21.32
CA GLU A 79 -12.85 2.00 -21.28
C GLU A 79 -13.82 3.12 -21.68
N THR A 80 -13.32 4.09 -22.43
CA THR A 80 -14.09 5.24 -22.92
C THR A 80 -15.08 4.88 -23.99
N THR A 81 -14.85 3.79 -24.71
CA THR A 81 -15.86 3.19 -25.58
C THR A 81 -16.57 2.11 -24.78
N GLU A 82 -17.76 2.44 -24.26
CA GLU A 82 -18.68 1.52 -23.58
C GLU A 82 -18.86 0.19 -24.36
N ASP A 83 -18.61 0.18 -25.66
CA ASP A 83 -18.80 -0.93 -26.59
C ASP A 83 -17.68 -2.00 -26.57
N LYS A 84 -16.58 -1.80 -25.82
CA LYS A 84 -15.41 -2.72 -25.81
C LYS A 84 -15.23 -3.52 -24.53
N LEU A 85 -16.13 -3.37 -23.55
CA LEU A 85 -16.01 -4.08 -22.28
C LEU A 85 -16.90 -5.31 -22.26
N ASP A 86 -16.34 -6.42 -21.82
CA ASP A 86 -17.08 -7.67 -21.66
C ASP A 86 -18.03 -7.55 -20.47
N LEU A 87 -19.28 -7.97 -20.65
CA LEU A 87 -20.24 -8.00 -19.56
C LEU A 87 -19.73 -8.92 -18.45
N TYR A 88 -19.72 -8.45 -17.21
CA TYR A 88 -19.44 -9.31 -16.07
C TYR A 88 -20.59 -10.30 -15.91
N SER A 89 -20.29 -11.59 -16.11
CA SER A 89 -21.27 -12.66 -16.02
C SER A 89 -21.34 -13.33 -14.64
N GLY A 90 -20.36 -13.10 -13.75
CA GLY A 90 -20.23 -13.79 -12.46
C GLY A 90 -18.86 -14.47 -12.30
N ILE A 91 -18.46 -14.79 -11.06
CA ILE A 91 -17.33 -15.71 -10.81
C ILE A 91 -17.91 -17.13 -10.69
N PRO A 92 -17.64 -18.03 -11.64
CA PRO A 92 -18.27 -19.34 -11.65
C PRO A 92 -17.76 -20.24 -10.51
N VAL A 93 -18.68 -21.02 -9.96
CA VAL A 93 -18.41 -22.07 -8.98
C VAL A 93 -18.76 -23.40 -9.62
N GLN A 94 -17.77 -24.27 -9.82
CA GLN A 94 -18.03 -25.61 -10.30
C GLN A 94 -18.64 -26.44 -9.17
N VAL A 95 -19.87 -26.89 -9.38
CA VAL A 95 -20.59 -27.76 -8.46
C VAL A 95 -20.79 -29.11 -9.13
N ASN A 96 -20.22 -30.16 -8.53
CA ASN A 96 -20.44 -31.54 -8.97
C ASN A 96 -21.71 -32.08 -8.31
N SER A 97 -22.59 -32.70 -9.09
CA SER A 97 -23.90 -33.21 -8.62
C SER A 97 -23.80 -34.29 -7.52
N ASN A 98 -22.62 -34.88 -7.30
CA ASN A 98 -22.40 -35.83 -6.21
C ASN A 98 -22.11 -35.15 -4.86
N TYR A 99 -22.05 -33.81 -4.81
CA TYR A 99 -21.71 -33.03 -3.63
C TYR A 99 -22.81 -32.01 -3.34
N ASP A 100 -23.18 -31.90 -2.06
CA ASP A 100 -23.89 -30.74 -1.54
C ASP A 100 -22.87 -29.66 -1.18
N THR A 101 -23.06 -28.45 -1.68
CA THR A 101 -22.07 -27.36 -1.56
C THR A 101 -22.65 -26.14 -0.85
N ASN A 102 -21.88 -25.62 0.10
CA ASN A 102 -22.15 -24.37 0.77
C ASN A 102 -21.00 -23.38 0.51
N VAL A 103 -21.33 -22.24 -0.10
CA VAL A 103 -20.37 -21.19 -0.42
C VAL A 103 -20.60 -20.02 0.52
N THR A 104 -19.54 -19.66 1.24
CA THR A 104 -19.50 -18.48 2.12
C THR A 104 -18.46 -17.50 1.60
N ILE A 105 -18.77 -16.20 1.70
CA ILE A 105 -17.92 -15.12 1.18
C ILE A 105 -17.62 -14.18 2.34
N ASP A 106 -16.35 -14.07 2.69
CA ASP A 106 -15.87 -13.24 3.79
C ASP A 106 -15.03 -12.07 3.27
N ILE A 107 -15.21 -10.89 3.86
CA ILE A 107 -14.33 -9.74 3.60
C ILE A 107 -13.09 -9.88 4.47
N ILE A 108 -11.91 -9.90 3.83
CA ILE A 108 -10.62 -10.04 4.53
C ILE A 108 -10.32 -8.78 5.36
N ASP A 109 -10.66 -7.62 4.83
CA ASP A 109 -10.53 -6.35 5.54
C ASP A 109 -11.85 -5.97 6.21
N LYS A 110 -12.01 -6.37 7.47
CA LYS A 110 -13.24 -6.13 8.26
C LYS A 110 -13.55 -4.63 8.47
N SER A 111 -12.59 -3.74 8.22
CA SER A 111 -12.79 -2.29 8.29
C SER A 111 -13.58 -1.74 7.11
N ASP A 112 -13.66 -2.49 6.00
CA ASP A 112 -14.37 -2.08 4.79
C ASP A 112 -15.86 -2.42 4.86
N GLN A 113 -16.62 -1.55 5.53
CA GLN A 113 -18.08 -1.69 5.64
C GLN A 113 -18.79 -1.54 4.29
N GLU A 114 -18.19 -0.82 3.34
CA GLU A 114 -18.80 -0.62 2.02
C GLU A 114 -18.82 -1.92 1.21
N CYS A 115 -17.87 -2.83 1.45
CA CYS A 115 -17.82 -4.13 0.79
C CYS A 115 -18.82 -5.17 1.32
N LYS A 116 -19.50 -4.91 2.46
CA LYS A 116 -20.47 -5.86 3.01
C LYS A 116 -21.72 -5.96 2.13
N ASN A 117 -22.22 -7.17 1.97
CA ASN A 117 -23.44 -7.50 1.20
C ASN A 117 -23.37 -7.19 -0.32
N ILE A 118 -22.20 -6.80 -0.84
CA ILE A 118 -22.01 -6.64 -2.29
C ILE A 118 -22.06 -7.99 -2.99
N PHE A 119 -21.43 -9.01 -2.41
CA PHE A 119 -21.25 -10.31 -3.04
C PHE A 119 -22.29 -11.30 -2.56
N SER A 120 -22.89 -12.03 -3.49
CA SER A 120 -23.87 -13.08 -3.20
C SER A 120 -23.63 -14.30 -4.06
N TYR A 121 -23.97 -15.49 -3.57
CA TYR A 121 -23.88 -16.74 -4.33
C TYR A 121 -25.26 -17.17 -4.83
N SER A 122 -25.36 -17.49 -6.13
CA SER A 122 -26.58 -18.07 -6.72
C SER A 122 -26.42 -19.58 -6.88
N LYS A 123 -27.37 -20.36 -6.35
CA LYS A 123 -27.44 -21.81 -6.57
C LYS A 123 -28.04 -22.20 -7.93
N TYR A 124 -28.88 -21.34 -8.51
CA TYR A 124 -29.57 -21.58 -9.78
C TYR A 124 -28.64 -21.45 -10.99
N SER A 125 -27.72 -20.49 -10.91
CA SER A 125 -26.59 -20.36 -11.82
C SER A 125 -25.36 -20.31 -10.91
N PRO A 126 -24.64 -21.42 -10.70
CA PRO A 126 -23.59 -21.57 -9.69
C PRO A 126 -22.45 -20.55 -9.84
N GLN A 127 -22.64 -19.36 -9.29
CA GLN A 127 -21.70 -18.25 -9.45
C GLN A 127 -21.86 -17.20 -8.36
N ILE A 128 -20.80 -16.43 -8.16
CA ILE A 128 -20.79 -15.25 -7.29
C ILE A 128 -21.19 -14.02 -8.10
N ASN A 129 -22.28 -13.40 -7.67
CA ASN A 129 -22.85 -12.19 -8.25
C ASN A 129 -22.47 -10.96 -7.43
N ILE A 130 -22.64 -9.80 -8.06
CA ILE A 130 -22.36 -8.49 -7.48
C ILE A 130 -23.65 -7.70 -7.45
N ASN A 131 -24.01 -7.19 -6.28
CA ASN A 131 -25.18 -6.38 -6.04
C ASN A 131 -24.73 -5.02 -5.49
N LEU A 132 -24.59 -4.03 -6.38
CA LEU A 132 -24.07 -2.72 -6.03
C LEU A 132 -24.73 -1.59 -6.88
N PRO A 133 -25.99 -1.25 -6.55
CA PRO A 133 -26.80 -0.33 -7.36
C PRO A 133 -26.33 1.13 -7.26
N ASN A 134 -25.72 1.54 -6.14
CA ASN A 134 -25.33 2.93 -5.86
C ASN A 134 -23.80 3.18 -5.89
N PHE A 135 -23.10 2.54 -6.82
CA PHE A 135 -21.67 2.78 -7.02
C PHE A 135 -21.41 4.15 -7.68
N ILE A 136 -20.83 5.07 -6.91
CA ILE A 136 -20.54 6.46 -7.32
C ILE A 136 -19.08 6.88 -7.11
N LYS A 137 -18.24 5.99 -6.55
CA LYS A 137 -16.82 6.22 -6.28
C LYS A 137 -16.05 4.90 -6.35
N PRO A 138 -14.77 4.89 -6.72
CA PRO A 138 -13.95 3.68 -6.72
C PRO A 138 -14.00 2.94 -5.36
N LEU A 139 -14.08 1.61 -5.40
CA LEU A 139 -14.16 0.73 -4.22
C LEU A 139 -13.29 -0.50 -4.45
N THR A 140 -12.54 -0.96 -3.45
CA THR A 140 -11.70 -2.17 -3.57
C THR A 140 -12.02 -3.15 -2.45
N CYS A 141 -12.57 -4.30 -2.79
CA CYS A 141 -12.93 -5.34 -1.83
C CYS A 141 -11.93 -6.50 -1.90
N ASN A 142 -11.36 -6.89 -0.75
CA ASN A 142 -10.54 -8.10 -0.63
C ASN A 142 -11.40 -9.24 -0.08
N LEU A 143 -11.58 -10.30 -0.86
CA LEU A 143 -12.50 -11.40 -0.56
C LEU A 143 -11.75 -12.69 -0.27
N SER A 144 -12.27 -13.44 0.71
CA SER A 144 -12.00 -14.85 0.92
C SER A 144 -13.29 -15.62 0.63
N ILE A 145 -13.25 -16.48 -0.38
CA ILE A 145 -14.38 -17.33 -0.77
C ILE A 145 -14.09 -18.72 -0.23
N ASN A 146 -14.91 -19.17 0.71
CA ASN A 146 -14.79 -20.48 1.33
C ASN A 146 -15.89 -21.40 0.79
N LEU A 147 -15.48 -22.46 0.11
CA LEU A 147 -16.37 -23.48 -0.43
C LEU A 147 -16.28 -24.74 0.42
N ASN A 148 -17.38 -25.11 1.08
CA ASN A 148 -17.51 -26.36 1.81
C ASN A 148 -18.30 -27.37 0.98
N ALA A 149 -17.72 -28.52 0.69
CA ALA A 149 -18.35 -29.58 -0.08
C ALA A 149 -18.58 -30.82 0.80
N LYS A 150 -19.81 -31.35 0.77
CA LYS A 150 -20.19 -32.58 1.47
C LYS A 150 -20.63 -33.61 0.45
N SER A 151 -19.96 -34.76 0.41
CA SER A 151 -20.34 -35.86 -0.49
C SER A 151 -21.75 -36.36 -0.14
N ILE A 152 -22.63 -36.39 -1.13
CA ILE A 152 -24.01 -36.90 -0.96
C ILE A 152 -23.98 -38.41 -0.71
N LYS A 153 -22.99 -39.13 -1.26
CA LYS A 153 -22.87 -40.59 -1.15
C LYS A 153 -22.32 -41.03 0.20
N THR A 154 -21.29 -40.35 0.71
CA THR A 154 -20.58 -40.79 1.92
C THR A 154 -20.86 -39.92 3.15
N GLY A 155 -21.46 -38.74 2.96
CA GLY A 155 -21.70 -37.76 4.02
C GLY A 155 -20.44 -37.06 4.54
N VAL A 156 -19.25 -37.42 4.03
CA VAL A 156 -17.96 -36.84 4.42
C VAL A 156 -17.85 -35.42 3.87
N VAL A 157 -17.40 -34.49 4.71
CA VAL A 157 -17.01 -33.14 4.29
C VAL A 157 -15.60 -33.23 3.74
N GLU A 158 -15.44 -32.89 2.47
CA GLU A 158 -14.14 -32.83 1.82
C GLU A 158 -13.61 -31.39 1.89
N ASN A 159 -12.29 -31.26 2.08
CA ASN A 159 -11.62 -30.05 2.55
C ASN A 159 -12.16 -28.75 1.93
N PRO A 160 -12.37 -27.68 2.74
CA PRO A 160 -12.82 -26.41 2.21
C PRO A 160 -11.80 -25.84 1.24
N SER A 161 -12.25 -25.49 0.03
CA SER A 161 -11.43 -24.72 -0.91
C SER A 161 -11.52 -23.25 -0.52
N ILE A 162 -10.37 -22.64 -0.22
CA ILE A 162 -10.27 -21.21 0.10
C ILE A 162 -9.63 -20.51 -1.09
N SER A 163 -10.39 -19.63 -1.72
CA SER A 163 -9.96 -18.82 -2.85
C SER A 163 -9.93 -17.35 -2.44
N LYS A 164 -8.83 -16.65 -2.71
CA LYS A 164 -8.70 -15.22 -2.40
C LYS A 164 -8.70 -14.41 -3.69
N ILE A 165 -9.50 -13.36 -3.73
CA ILE A 165 -9.55 -12.45 -4.88
C ILE A 165 -9.74 -11.01 -4.44
N LYS A 166 -9.04 -10.11 -5.10
CA LYS A 166 -9.25 -8.67 -4.97
C LYS A 166 -10.21 -8.20 -6.05
N VAL A 167 -11.32 -7.59 -5.69
CA VAL A 167 -12.27 -7.02 -6.65
C VAL A 167 -12.18 -5.49 -6.59
N ARG A 168 -11.80 -4.88 -7.70
CA ARG A 168 -11.72 -3.41 -7.85
C ARG A 168 -12.89 -2.92 -8.68
N PHE A 169 -13.69 -2.04 -8.10
CA PHE A 169 -14.75 -1.34 -8.79
C PHE A 169 -14.26 0.06 -9.18
N ASN A 170 -14.40 0.40 -10.46
CA ASN A 170 -14.07 1.70 -11.03
C ASN A 170 -15.27 2.28 -11.81
N LEU A 171 -15.30 3.59 -11.96
CA LEU A 171 -16.24 4.25 -12.88
C LEU A 171 -15.65 4.26 -14.28
N THR A 172 -16.47 4.12 -15.33
CA THR A 172 -16.02 4.50 -16.67
C THR A 172 -15.74 6.01 -16.71
N MET A 173 -14.96 6.47 -17.69
CA MET A 173 -14.68 7.92 -17.80
C MET A 173 -15.95 8.75 -17.96
N LYS A 174 -16.93 8.25 -18.73
CA LYS A 174 -18.24 8.89 -18.87
C LYS A 174 -18.94 8.96 -17.51
N ALA A 175 -19.00 7.88 -16.74
CA ALA A 175 -19.61 7.89 -15.41
C ALA A 175 -18.88 8.84 -14.44
N TYR A 176 -17.55 8.90 -14.51
CA TYR A 176 -16.74 9.85 -13.73
C TYR A 176 -17.09 11.32 -14.06
N MET A 177 -17.29 11.68 -15.33
CA MET A 177 -17.71 13.03 -15.72
C MET A 177 -19.05 13.48 -15.11
N TYR A 178 -19.96 12.55 -14.85
CA TYR A 178 -21.26 12.86 -14.23
C TYR A 178 -21.23 12.73 -12.71
N SER A 179 -20.10 12.35 -12.12
CA SER A 179 -19.92 12.31 -10.68
C SER A 179 -19.70 13.70 -10.08
N ASN A 180 -19.94 13.84 -8.78
CA ASN A 180 -19.73 15.11 -8.06
C ASN A 180 -18.24 15.41 -7.79
N ASP A 181 -17.35 14.41 -7.84
CA ASP A 181 -15.92 14.57 -7.58
C ASP A 181 -15.12 14.49 -8.88
N LYS A 182 -14.93 15.65 -9.52
CA LYS A 182 -14.21 15.80 -10.80
C LYS A 182 -12.78 16.34 -10.62
N ASN A 183 -12.27 16.33 -9.39
CA ASN A 183 -10.99 16.97 -9.07
C ASN A 183 -9.78 16.07 -9.34
N TYR A 184 -9.99 14.77 -9.59
CA TYR A 184 -8.92 13.77 -9.68
C TYR A 184 -9.08 12.76 -10.82
N LEU A 185 -8.19 12.84 -11.82
CA LEU A 185 -8.11 11.84 -12.89
C LEU A 185 -7.04 10.79 -12.60
N LYS A 186 -7.39 9.51 -12.75
CA LYS A 186 -6.45 8.39 -12.59
C LYS A 186 -6.44 7.50 -13.84
N PHE A 187 -5.28 7.44 -14.48
CA PHE A 187 -5.00 6.65 -15.66
C PHE A 187 -4.07 5.49 -15.32
N SER A 188 -4.41 4.29 -15.77
CA SER A 188 -3.56 3.12 -15.54
C SER A 188 -3.83 2.00 -16.54
N GLY A 189 -2.77 1.32 -16.99
CA GLY A 189 -2.86 0.26 -18.01
C GLY A 189 -1.58 0.21 -18.85
N GLN A 190 -1.50 -0.68 -19.85
CA GLN A 190 -0.32 -0.79 -20.72
C GLN A 190 -0.34 0.21 -21.89
N GLN A 191 -1.54 0.56 -22.38
CA GLN A 191 -1.75 1.50 -23.47
C GLN A 191 -2.97 2.38 -23.18
N TYR A 192 -2.91 3.61 -23.66
CA TYR A 192 -4.00 4.56 -23.57
C TYR A 192 -4.91 4.55 -24.81
N PRO A 193 -6.26 4.59 -24.68
CA PRO A 193 -7.22 4.79 -25.75
C PRO A 193 -7.27 6.28 -26.06
N ASP A 194 -6.29 6.77 -26.82
CA ASP A 194 -6.28 8.16 -27.28
C ASP A 194 -7.16 8.29 -28.54
N ASP A 195 -8.48 8.08 -28.38
CA ASP A 195 -9.48 8.28 -29.43
C ASP A 195 -10.18 9.64 -29.33
N SER A 196 -10.97 10.00 -30.34
CA SER A 196 -11.64 11.31 -30.41
C SER A 196 -12.66 11.51 -29.28
N LYS A 197 -13.44 10.48 -28.93
CA LYS A 197 -14.44 10.56 -27.84
C LYS A 197 -13.74 10.72 -26.49
N PHE A 198 -12.62 10.02 -26.30
CA PHE A 198 -11.76 10.16 -25.14
C PHE A 198 -11.33 11.62 -24.97
N ARG A 199 -10.74 12.22 -26.01
CA ARG A 199 -10.26 13.61 -25.96
C ARG A 199 -11.38 14.62 -25.78
N GLU A 200 -12.54 14.40 -26.40
CA GLU A 200 -13.73 15.22 -26.21
C GLU A 200 -14.13 15.25 -24.73
N ILE A 201 -14.20 14.07 -24.10
CA ILE A 201 -14.52 13.94 -22.67
C ILE A 201 -13.51 14.72 -21.82
N VAL A 202 -12.21 14.52 -22.01
CA VAL A 202 -11.19 15.19 -21.17
C VAL A 202 -11.16 16.69 -21.37
N SER A 203 -11.44 17.18 -22.58
CA SER A 203 -11.51 18.62 -22.87
C SER A 203 -12.57 19.37 -22.05
N GLN A 204 -13.58 18.66 -21.55
CA GLN A 204 -14.64 19.23 -20.73
C GLN A 204 -14.28 19.29 -19.24
N ILE A 205 -13.17 18.67 -18.82
CA ILE A 205 -12.79 18.51 -17.41
C ILE A 205 -11.94 19.71 -16.93
N LYS A 206 -12.60 20.86 -16.77
CA LYS A 206 -11.96 22.13 -16.38
C LYS A 206 -11.71 22.28 -14.87
N SER A 207 -12.19 21.34 -14.05
CA SER A 207 -12.06 21.39 -12.58
C SER A 207 -10.93 20.52 -12.05
N THR A 208 -10.35 19.63 -12.85
CA THR A 208 -9.35 18.69 -12.34
C THR A 208 -8.11 19.40 -11.82
N ARG A 209 -7.73 19.05 -10.59
CA ARG A 209 -6.54 19.55 -9.91
C ARG A 209 -5.43 18.52 -9.85
N LYS A 210 -5.78 17.23 -9.84
CA LYS A 210 -4.83 16.13 -9.71
C LYS A 210 -4.98 15.15 -10.88
N VAL A 211 -3.85 14.76 -11.45
CA VAL A 211 -3.76 13.64 -12.39
C VAL A 211 -2.77 12.62 -11.86
N SER A 212 -3.14 11.33 -11.91
CA SER A 212 -2.26 10.21 -11.62
C SER A 212 -2.21 9.28 -12.84
N ILE A 213 -1.01 8.87 -13.24
CA ILE A 213 -0.73 8.00 -14.36
C ILE A 213 0.15 6.86 -13.86
N THR A 214 -0.25 5.61 -14.09
CA THR A 214 0.59 4.46 -13.71
C THR A 214 0.64 3.37 -14.78
N ASN A 215 1.77 2.67 -14.86
CA ASN A 215 1.97 1.50 -15.75
C ASN A 215 1.90 1.77 -17.26
N LEU A 216 1.84 3.04 -17.68
CA LEU A 216 1.64 3.46 -19.08
C LEU A 216 2.95 3.84 -19.78
N SER A 217 3.02 3.62 -21.10
CA SER A 217 4.00 4.26 -21.98
C SER A 217 3.44 5.56 -22.55
N LEU A 218 4.17 6.67 -22.35
CA LEU A 218 3.72 8.02 -22.62
C LEU A 218 4.61 8.66 -23.70
N ASP A 219 4.11 8.72 -24.92
CA ASP A 219 4.77 9.42 -26.04
C ASP A 219 4.29 10.87 -26.18
N ASN A 220 3.14 11.20 -25.60
CA ASN A 220 2.58 12.55 -25.55
C ASN A 220 1.58 12.69 -24.38
N PHE A 221 1.10 13.92 -24.12
CA PHE A 221 0.02 14.22 -23.18
C PHE A 221 -1.24 14.77 -23.87
N ASN A 222 -1.47 14.49 -25.16
CA ASN A 222 -2.62 15.02 -25.92
C ASN A 222 -3.96 14.52 -25.36
N PHE A 223 -3.97 13.38 -24.69
CA PHE A 223 -5.15 12.90 -23.98
C PHE A 223 -5.58 13.82 -22.82
N LEU A 224 -4.71 14.72 -22.36
CA LEU A 224 -5.02 15.75 -21.34
C LEU A 224 -5.39 17.10 -21.95
N GLU A 225 -5.58 17.18 -23.28
CA GLU A 225 -5.92 18.43 -23.95
C GLU A 225 -7.18 19.06 -23.33
N GLY A 226 -7.13 20.37 -23.09
CA GLY A 226 -8.19 21.12 -22.38
C GLY A 226 -8.18 21.00 -20.85
N ALA A 227 -7.50 20.00 -20.26
CA ALA A 227 -7.34 19.86 -18.81
C ALA A 227 -5.98 20.40 -18.30
N LYS A 228 -4.95 20.44 -19.15
CA LYS A 228 -3.55 20.84 -18.82
C LYS A 228 -3.44 22.12 -17.98
N ASP A 229 -4.23 23.14 -18.31
CA ASP A 229 -4.18 24.45 -17.64
C ASP A 229 -4.73 24.47 -16.20
N TYR A 230 -5.39 23.40 -15.76
CA TYR A 230 -6.05 23.32 -14.44
C TYR A 230 -5.33 22.41 -13.44
N ILE A 231 -4.41 21.57 -13.92
CA ILE A 231 -3.73 20.54 -13.14
C ILE A 231 -2.63 21.18 -12.30
N GLN A 232 -2.68 20.96 -10.99
CA GLN A 232 -1.69 21.43 -10.02
C GLN A 232 -0.87 20.28 -9.43
N THR A 233 -1.44 19.07 -9.37
CA THR A 233 -0.78 17.87 -8.88
C THR A 233 -0.67 16.86 -10.00
N PHE A 234 0.54 16.37 -10.27
CA PHE A 234 0.78 15.39 -11.32
C PHE A 234 1.65 14.24 -10.84
N GLU A 235 1.08 13.05 -10.82
CA GLU A 235 1.73 11.83 -10.34
C GLU A 235 1.90 10.87 -11.50
N ILE A 236 3.13 10.47 -11.78
CA ILE A 236 3.45 9.46 -12.78
C ILE A 236 4.29 8.39 -12.09
N SER A 237 3.89 7.12 -12.19
CA SER A 237 4.65 6.04 -11.58
C SER A 237 4.70 4.76 -12.39
N ASN A 238 5.85 4.08 -12.37
CA ASN A 238 6.06 2.81 -13.08
C ASN A 238 5.68 2.92 -14.58
N SER A 239 6.08 4.02 -15.21
CA SER A 239 5.74 4.40 -16.59
C SER A 239 7.00 4.73 -17.39
N SER A 240 6.90 4.71 -18.71
CA SER A 240 7.95 5.24 -19.60
C SER A 240 7.50 6.55 -20.23
N ILE A 241 8.42 7.51 -20.34
CA ILE A 241 8.17 8.80 -21.01
C ILE A 241 9.14 8.90 -22.19
N GLY A 242 8.60 8.93 -23.41
CA GLY A 242 9.40 8.99 -24.64
C GLY A 242 10.13 10.32 -24.81
N ASP A 243 9.46 11.44 -24.49
CA ASP A 243 10.04 12.78 -24.53
C ASP A 243 9.69 13.58 -23.27
N TYR A 244 10.69 14.11 -22.57
CA TYR A 244 10.48 14.96 -21.40
C TYR A 244 10.05 16.39 -21.75
N ASN A 245 10.14 16.83 -23.01
CA ASN A 245 9.63 18.15 -23.42
C ASN A 245 8.12 18.31 -23.24
N LEU A 246 7.40 17.21 -23.11
CA LEU A 246 5.95 17.18 -22.85
C LEU A 246 5.58 17.93 -21.56
N PHE A 247 6.50 18.05 -20.60
CA PHE A 247 6.24 18.81 -19.37
C PHE A 247 6.12 20.32 -19.57
N LYS A 248 6.56 20.89 -20.70
CA LYS A 248 6.39 22.33 -21.03
C LYS A 248 4.92 22.75 -21.12
N GLU A 249 4.04 21.79 -21.36
CA GLU A 249 2.62 22.03 -21.57
C GLU A 249 1.89 22.38 -20.26
N PHE A 250 2.49 22.08 -19.10
CA PHE A 250 1.88 22.36 -17.80
C PHE A 250 2.49 23.60 -17.12
N LYS A 251 1.69 24.67 -17.02
CA LYS A 251 2.15 25.98 -16.55
C LYS A 251 2.01 26.21 -15.05
N ILE A 252 1.24 25.38 -14.36
CA ILE A 252 0.83 25.62 -12.96
C ILE A 252 1.03 24.44 -12.01
N LEU A 253 1.81 23.44 -12.41
CA LEU A 253 2.14 22.32 -11.53
C LEU A 253 2.89 22.81 -10.29
N LYS A 254 2.36 22.42 -9.13
CA LYS A 254 2.90 22.72 -7.80
C LYS A 254 3.40 21.48 -7.08
N ASP A 255 2.78 20.33 -7.33
CA ASP A 255 3.12 19.05 -6.72
C ASP A 255 3.32 18.00 -7.80
N VAL A 256 4.54 17.47 -7.91
CA VAL A 256 4.89 16.51 -8.97
C VAL A 256 5.55 15.29 -8.35
N SER A 257 5.01 14.11 -8.65
CA SER A 257 5.60 12.83 -8.32
C SER A 257 6.00 12.09 -9.58
N LEU A 258 7.27 11.74 -9.73
CA LEU A 258 7.86 11.10 -10.90
C LEU A 258 8.60 9.84 -10.45
N ASN A 259 7.87 8.79 -10.12
CA ASN A 259 8.42 7.67 -9.35
C ASN A 259 8.67 6.45 -10.24
N LYS A 260 9.84 5.81 -10.13
CA LYS A 260 10.13 4.60 -10.92
C LYS A 260 9.98 4.81 -12.43
N LEU A 261 10.62 5.87 -12.95
CA LEU A 261 10.58 6.29 -14.36
C LEU A 261 11.95 6.21 -15.05
N ASN A 262 12.96 5.64 -14.39
CA ASN A 262 14.36 5.60 -14.84
C ASN A 262 14.95 7.01 -15.11
N ILE A 263 14.52 8.01 -14.35
CA ILE A 263 15.02 9.38 -14.49
C ILE A 263 16.42 9.48 -13.87
N ASN A 264 17.38 9.97 -14.65
CA ASN A 264 18.72 10.34 -14.17
C ASN A 264 18.85 11.87 -14.04
N ASP A 265 20.00 12.35 -13.59
CA ASP A 265 20.24 13.77 -13.34
C ASP A 265 20.02 14.66 -14.57
N SER A 266 20.36 14.19 -15.77
CA SER A 266 20.18 14.93 -17.03
C SER A 266 18.71 15.07 -17.41
N SER A 267 17.96 13.97 -17.31
CA SER A 267 16.51 13.94 -17.54
C SER A 267 15.77 14.79 -16.51
N ALA A 268 16.13 14.67 -15.23
CA ALA A 268 15.57 15.50 -14.17
C ALA A 268 15.81 17.00 -14.44
N LYS A 269 17.00 17.39 -14.88
CA LYS A 269 17.31 18.79 -15.21
C LYS A 269 16.38 19.34 -16.29
N LYS A 270 16.12 18.55 -17.34
CA LYS A 270 15.19 18.92 -18.41
C LYS A 270 13.78 19.09 -17.86
N ILE A 271 13.26 18.09 -17.16
CA ILE A 271 11.89 18.09 -16.62
C ILE A 271 11.70 19.27 -15.67
N LEU A 272 12.56 19.38 -14.64
CA LEU A 272 12.43 20.39 -13.60
C LEU A 272 12.60 21.81 -14.17
N GLY A 273 13.46 22.01 -15.17
CA GLY A 273 13.59 23.28 -15.89
C GLY A 273 12.28 23.76 -16.54
N MET A 274 11.32 22.87 -16.77
CA MET A 274 10.02 23.18 -17.41
C MET A 274 8.88 23.40 -16.40
N LEU A 275 9.15 23.28 -15.09
CA LEU A 275 8.13 23.34 -14.03
C LEU A 275 8.33 24.57 -13.11
N PRO A 276 7.98 25.80 -13.54
CA PRO A 276 8.39 27.02 -12.85
C PRO A 276 7.70 27.26 -11.49
N LYS A 277 6.56 26.61 -11.20
CA LYS A 277 5.76 26.81 -9.97
C LYS A 277 5.82 25.65 -8.99
N LEU A 278 6.81 24.77 -9.13
CA LEU A 278 6.90 23.53 -8.37
C LEU A 278 7.31 23.79 -6.92
N ASP A 279 6.44 23.43 -5.98
CA ASP A 279 6.64 23.57 -4.54
C ASP A 279 7.02 22.22 -3.88
N ARG A 280 6.54 21.11 -4.44
CA ARG A 280 6.71 19.76 -3.89
C ARG A 280 7.13 18.78 -4.98
N LEU A 281 8.21 18.04 -4.72
CA LEU A 281 8.76 17.07 -5.66
C LEU A 281 8.95 15.72 -4.97
N SER A 282 8.38 14.67 -5.55
CA SER A 282 8.79 13.28 -5.32
C SER A 282 9.42 12.74 -6.60
N ILE A 283 10.61 12.15 -6.49
CA ILE A 283 11.33 11.53 -7.61
C ILE A 283 11.97 10.22 -7.16
N ARG A 284 11.25 9.46 -6.32
CA ARG A 284 11.75 8.22 -5.73
C ARG A 284 11.91 7.08 -6.74
N ASP A 285 12.71 6.09 -6.37
CA ASP A 285 12.96 4.88 -7.16
C ASP A 285 13.49 5.21 -8.58
N ASN A 286 14.42 6.17 -8.68
CA ASN A 286 15.03 6.60 -9.93
C ASN A 286 16.56 6.46 -9.85
N LEU A 287 17.27 7.13 -10.77
CA LEU A 287 18.71 7.01 -10.97
C LEU A 287 19.43 8.35 -10.69
N LEU A 288 18.92 9.16 -9.77
CA LEU A 288 19.59 10.40 -9.37
C LEU A 288 20.85 10.09 -8.57
N THR A 289 21.95 10.75 -8.90
CA THR A 289 23.23 10.57 -8.18
C THR A 289 23.60 11.79 -7.33
N SER A 290 22.90 12.91 -7.51
CA SER A 290 23.19 14.17 -6.83
C SER A 290 21.93 15.03 -6.61
N LEU A 291 21.96 15.88 -5.57
CA LEU A 291 20.96 16.93 -5.37
C LEU A 291 21.19 18.17 -6.26
N ARG A 292 22.34 18.31 -6.92
CA ARG A 292 22.71 19.54 -7.68
C ARG A 292 21.67 19.95 -8.68
N THR A 293 21.16 19.01 -9.47
CA THR A 293 20.12 19.29 -10.45
C THR A 293 18.88 19.92 -9.82
N ILE A 294 18.48 19.45 -8.64
CA ILE A 294 17.33 19.96 -7.90
C ILE A 294 17.64 21.36 -7.37
N ILE A 295 18.82 21.56 -6.78
CA ILE A 295 19.28 22.86 -6.27
C ILE A 295 19.32 23.92 -7.38
N ASP A 296 19.90 23.58 -8.53
CA ASP A 296 20.08 24.51 -9.65
C ASP A 296 18.77 24.91 -10.33
N THR A 297 17.77 24.02 -10.33
CA THR A 297 16.51 24.23 -11.07
C THR A 297 15.32 24.56 -10.19
N LYS A 298 15.40 24.24 -8.90
CA LYS A 298 14.31 24.28 -7.92
C LYS A 298 14.79 24.68 -6.51
N PRO A 299 15.49 25.82 -6.37
CA PRO A 299 16.04 26.25 -5.08
C PRO A 299 14.97 26.56 -4.01
N ASP A 300 13.74 26.83 -4.47
CA ASP A 300 12.60 27.24 -3.62
C ASP A 300 11.67 26.09 -3.21
N LEU A 301 12.05 24.83 -3.44
CA LEU A 301 11.24 23.68 -3.04
C LEU A 301 10.95 23.69 -1.53
N ILE A 302 9.72 23.31 -1.21
CA ILE A 302 9.21 23.22 0.15
C ILE A 302 9.26 21.76 0.64
N SER A 303 8.96 20.81 -0.24
CA SER A 303 8.98 19.37 0.07
C SER A 303 9.74 18.57 -0.97
N LEU A 304 10.59 17.66 -0.51
CA LEU A 304 11.41 16.81 -1.36
C LEU A 304 11.42 15.36 -0.88
N ASP A 305 11.06 14.44 -1.78
CA ASP A 305 11.25 13.01 -1.63
C ASP A 305 12.18 12.50 -2.74
N VAL A 306 13.36 12.03 -2.34
CA VAL A 306 14.37 11.43 -3.23
C VAL A 306 14.64 9.97 -2.88
N SER A 307 13.74 9.34 -2.12
CA SER A 307 13.90 7.97 -1.61
C SER A 307 14.30 6.96 -2.70
N ALA A 308 15.07 5.94 -2.33
CA ALA A 308 15.51 4.88 -3.24
C ALA A 308 16.21 5.39 -4.51
N ASN A 309 16.96 6.49 -4.42
CA ASN A 309 17.90 6.93 -5.45
C ASN A 309 19.35 6.67 -5.00
N PRO A 310 20.30 6.46 -5.91
CA PRO A 310 21.72 6.26 -5.58
C PRO A 310 22.46 7.58 -5.26
N ILE A 311 21.85 8.52 -4.54
CA ILE A 311 22.50 9.79 -4.15
C ILE A 311 23.44 9.53 -2.96
N GLN A 312 24.75 9.71 -3.18
CA GLN A 312 25.75 9.46 -2.15
C GLN A 312 26.01 10.67 -1.24
N ASN A 313 25.80 11.89 -1.77
CA ASN A 313 26.13 13.12 -1.07
C ASN A 313 24.92 14.04 -0.94
N LEU A 314 24.43 14.20 0.30
CA LEU A 314 23.32 15.09 0.65
C LEU A 314 23.79 16.43 1.25
N SER A 315 25.10 16.69 1.35
CA SER A 315 25.63 17.86 2.09
C SER A 315 25.21 19.22 1.52
N GLU A 316 24.80 19.24 0.26
CA GLU A 316 24.31 20.44 -0.42
C GLU A 316 22.82 20.72 -0.15
N ILE A 317 22.10 19.86 0.59
CA ILE A 317 20.66 20.04 0.89
C ILE A 317 20.35 21.37 1.57
N LYS A 318 21.30 21.92 2.34
CA LYS A 318 21.20 23.24 2.98
C LYS A 318 20.95 24.38 1.99
N ALA A 319 21.31 24.22 0.72
CA ALA A 319 21.07 25.21 -0.33
C ALA A 319 19.57 25.35 -0.67
N LEU A 320 18.75 24.35 -0.36
CA LEU A 320 17.29 24.41 -0.47
C LEU A 320 16.72 25.12 0.78
N ALA A 321 16.83 26.45 0.80
CA ALA A 321 16.57 27.25 2.00
C ALA A 321 15.11 27.24 2.47
N LYS A 322 14.15 26.94 1.58
CA LYS A 322 12.71 26.84 1.89
C LYS A 322 12.23 25.43 2.22
N LEU A 323 13.12 24.43 2.13
CA LEU A 323 12.79 23.03 2.29
C LEU A 323 12.44 22.74 3.75
N ASN A 324 11.22 22.27 4.00
CA ASN A 324 10.77 21.93 5.35
C ASN A 324 10.40 20.45 5.51
N THR A 325 10.07 19.75 4.44
CA THR A 325 9.78 18.31 4.45
C THR A 325 10.79 17.57 3.59
N VAL A 326 11.49 16.60 4.18
CA VAL A 326 12.50 15.79 3.49
C VAL A 326 12.26 14.31 3.75
N ILE A 327 12.15 13.54 2.67
CA ILE A 327 11.99 12.08 2.71
C ILE A 327 13.20 11.45 2.01
N LEU A 328 13.96 10.66 2.78
CA LEU A 328 15.23 10.05 2.41
C LEU A 328 15.20 8.54 2.67
N ARG A 329 14.10 7.88 2.33
CA ARG A 329 13.92 6.45 2.61
C ARG A 329 14.80 5.60 1.72
N ASN A 330 15.35 4.52 2.25
CA ASN A 330 16.15 3.55 1.49
C ASN A 330 17.25 4.22 0.64
N MET A 331 17.98 5.14 1.26
CA MET A 331 19.06 5.93 0.66
C MET A 331 20.46 5.41 1.07
N ASN A 332 20.51 4.29 1.80
CA ASN A 332 21.72 3.75 2.42
C ASN A 332 22.44 4.76 3.35
N LEU A 333 21.67 5.57 4.08
CA LEU A 333 22.21 6.55 5.03
C LEU A 333 22.88 5.86 6.21
N THR A 334 24.17 6.13 6.40
CA THR A 334 24.98 5.62 7.52
C THR A 334 25.34 6.71 8.54
N THR A 335 25.00 7.97 8.26
CA THR A 335 25.19 9.12 9.15
C THR A 335 24.23 10.26 8.77
N LEU A 336 23.95 11.16 9.72
CA LEU A 336 23.21 12.41 9.53
C LEU A 336 24.11 13.64 9.31
N LEU A 337 25.44 13.48 9.20
CA LEU A 337 26.36 14.59 8.94
C LEU A 337 25.89 15.54 7.81
N PRO A 338 25.35 15.06 6.67
CA PRO A 338 24.84 15.94 5.63
C PRO A 338 23.71 16.89 6.04
N LEU A 339 22.99 16.55 7.11
CA LEU A 339 21.88 17.34 7.67
C LEU A 339 22.32 18.23 8.85
N ASN A 340 23.61 18.26 9.19
CA ASN A 340 24.13 19.10 10.26
C ASN A 340 23.79 20.58 10.03
N ASN A 341 23.12 21.20 11.02
CA ASN A 341 22.64 22.59 11.01
C ASN A 341 21.66 22.93 9.86
N VAL A 342 20.97 21.94 9.28
CA VAL A 342 19.90 22.18 8.30
C VAL A 342 18.60 22.51 9.04
N THR A 343 18.62 23.66 9.71
CA THR A 343 17.59 24.08 10.67
C THR A 343 16.23 24.36 10.05
N GLN A 344 16.11 24.50 8.73
CA GLN A 344 14.83 24.72 8.06
C GLN A 344 13.91 23.49 8.05
N ILE A 345 14.46 22.27 8.24
CA ILE A 345 13.70 21.02 8.21
C ILE A 345 12.76 20.94 9.42
N LYS A 346 11.50 20.59 9.13
CA LYS A 346 10.43 20.36 10.10
C LYS A 346 9.96 18.92 10.09
N ASP A 347 9.89 18.29 8.93
CA ASP A 347 9.48 16.89 8.78
C ASP A 347 10.61 16.11 8.13
N LEU A 348 11.14 15.11 8.84
CA LEU A 348 12.22 14.25 8.37
C LEU A 348 11.79 12.79 8.39
N ASP A 349 11.90 12.13 7.24
CA ASP A 349 11.77 10.69 7.13
C ASP A 349 13.09 10.08 6.65
N ILE A 350 13.74 9.32 7.52
CA ILE A 350 14.98 8.57 7.25
C ILE A 350 14.74 7.06 7.42
N SER A 351 13.49 6.61 7.39
CA SER A 351 13.16 5.19 7.52
C SER A 351 13.81 4.35 6.43
N GLU A 352 13.91 3.04 6.68
CA GLU A 352 14.42 2.07 5.69
C GLU A 352 15.90 2.26 5.32
N ASN A 353 16.68 2.87 6.22
CA ASN A 353 18.13 3.02 6.08
C ASN A 353 18.88 2.12 7.09
N PRO A 354 20.20 1.93 6.94
CA PRO A 354 21.03 1.21 7.91
C PRO A 354 21.30 2.06 9.16
N LEU A 355 20.25 2.52 9.85
CA LEU A 355 20.33 3.49 10.95
C LEU A 355 21.09 2.95 12.18
N ARG A 356 21.26 1.63 12.31
CA ARG A 356 22.09 1.04 13.37
C ARG A 356 23.57 1.44 13.28
N ARG A 357 24.00 1.96 12.12
CA ARG A 357 25.36 2.48 11.91
C ARG A 357 25.54 3.88 12.48
N PHE A 358 24.47 4.54 12.91
CA PHE A 358 24.54 5.84 13.56
C PHE A 358 25.24 5.71 14.91
N THR A 359 26.08 6.70 15.20
CA THR A 359 26.91 6.78 16.41
C THR A 359 26.47 7.97 17.25
N ASP A 360 27.12 8.16 18.40
CA ASP A 360 26.88 9.31 19.30
C ASP A 360 27.04 10.67 18.60
N VAL A 361 27.86 10.75 17.54
CA VAL A 361 28.01 11.97 16.75
C VAL A 361 26.72 12.33 16.02
N ASP A 362 25.94 11.32 15.57
CA ASP A 362 24.67 11.53 14.88
C ASP A 362 23.57 12.06 15.80
N THR A 363 23.67 11.82 17.11
CA THR A 363 22.83 12.51 18.11
C THR A 363 23.00 14.03 18.02
N GLY A 364 24.23 14.52 17.84
CA GLY A 364 24.52 15.94 17.68
C GLY A 364 23.92 16.52 16.39
N TYR A 365 24.01 15.78 15.28
CA TYR A 365 23.39 16.20 14.02
C TYR A 365 21.87 16.23 14.11
N LEU A 366 21.24 15.22 14.73
CA LEU A 366 19.80 15.20 14.94
C LEU A 366 19.35 16.37 15.85
N SER A 367 20.11 16.64 16.91
CA SER A 367 19.84 17.77 17.82
C SER A 367 20.03 19.14 17.16
N SER A 368 20.84 19.23 16.10
CA SER A 368 21.01 20.47 15.33
C SER A 368 19.78 20.84 14.48
N LEU A 369 18.85 19.91 14.27
CA LEU A 369 17.58 20.14 13.57
C LEU A 369 16.55 20.80 14.50
N ILE A 370 16.86 22.00 14.97
CA ILE A 370 16.11 22.72 16.04
C ILE A 370 14.64 23.03 15.72
N ASN A 371 14.21 22.89 14.46
CA ASN A 371 12.82 23.09 14.03
C ASN A 371 12.08 21.78 13.73
N LEU A 372 12.68 20.62 14.03
CA LEU A 372 12.08 19.32 13.72
C LEU A 372 10.79 19.10 14.52
N GLU A 373 9.68 18.97 13.80
CA GLU A 373 8.33 18.72 14.32
C GLU A 373 7.90 17.25 14.12
N ALA A 374 8.40 16.58 13.07
CA ALA A 374 8.15 15.17 12.81
C ALA A 374 9.42 14.39 12.43
N LEU A 375 9.60 13.21 13.04
CA LEU A 375 10.69 12.29 12.73
C LEU A 375 10.16 10.87 12.50
N ASN A 376 10.56 10.27 11.37
CA ASN A 376 10.30 8.86 11.06
C ASN A 376 11.62 8.08 10.91
N VAL A 377 11.80 7.05 11.74
CA VAL A 377 12.96 6.14 11.79
C VAL A 377 12.55 4.67 11.60
N SER A 378 11.40 4.44 10.97
CA SER A 378 10.84 3.10 10.80
C SER A 378 11.77 2.13 10.05
N VAL A 379 11.58 0.84 10.32
CA VAL A 379 12.28 -0.27 9.70
C VAL A 379 11.33 -0.98 8.75
N ASP A 380 11.76 -1.14 7.50
CA ASP A 380 11.22 -2.15 6.59
C ASP A 380 12.05 -3.42 6.72
N ARG A 381 11.42 -4.54 7.13
CA ARG A 381 12.10 -5.84 7.28
C ARG A 381 12.26 -6.59 5.97
N ASP A 382 11.53 -6.20 4.93
CA ASP A 382 11.69 -6.80 3.61
C ASP A 382 12.95 -6.22 2.90
N ASN A 383 13.50 -5.12 3.43
CA ASN A 383 14.78 -4.55 3.04
C ASN A 383 15.92 -4.99 4.00
N PRO A 384 16.88 -5.82 3.57
CA PRO A 384 17.94 -6.34 4.44
C PRO A 384 18.92 -5.27 4.97
N ASN A 385 18.98 -4.09 4.32
CA ASN A 385 19.83 -2.99 4.76
C ASN A 385 19.12 -2.05 5.74
N SER A 386 17.80 -2.17 5.88
CA SER A 386 17.01 -1.37 6.80
C SER A 386 17.16 -1.92 8.22
N THR A 387 17.72 -1.10 9.11
CA THR A 387 17.98 -1.49 10.51
C THR A 387 17.50 -0.38 11.44
N PRO A 388 17.08 -0.71 12.67
CA PRO A 388 16.63 0.31 13.61
C PRO A 388 17.78 1.26 13.96
N ILE A 389 17.43 2.52 14.21
CA ILE A 389 18.36 3.45 14.87
C ILE A 389 18.74 2.90 16.24
N THR A 390 19.96 3.13 16.72
CA THR A 390 20.38 2.55 18.00
C THR A 390 19.60 3.16 19.16
N ASP A 391 19.30 2.34 20.17
CA ASP A 391 18.61 2.80 21.39
C ASP A 391 19.38 3.94 22.07
N LYS A 392 20.71 3.90 22.04
CA LYS A 392 21.57 4.94 22.60
C LYS A 392 21.37 6.29 21.89
N VAL A 393 21.36 6.32 20.56
CA VAL A 393 21.18 7.57 19.79
C VAL A 393 19.79 8.16 20.05
N LEU A 394 18.74 7.34 20.02
CA LEU A 394 17.39 7.81 20.38
C LEU A 394 17.34 8.31 21.83
N SER A 395 17.95 7.56 22.75
CA SER A 395 17.92 7.87 24.17
C SER A 395 18.60 9.21 24.47
N ASP A 396 19.77 9.43 23.88
CA ASP A 396 20.53 10.67 24.03
C ASP A 396 19.85 11.85 23.31
N TYR A 397 19.24 11.62 22.14
CA TYR A 397 18.44 12.66 21.47
C TYR A 397 17.27 13.12 22.32
N PHE A 398 16.48 12.20 22.90
CA PHE A 398 15.37 12.58 23.76
C PHE A 398 15.82 13.24 25.07
N ARG A 399 16.95 12.80 25.64
CA ARG A 399 17.57 13.47 26.81
C ARG A 399 17.97 14.92 26.54
N SER A 400 18.37 15.24 25.31
CA SER A 400 18.74 16.60 24.93
C SER A 400 17.60 17.61 25.17
N PHE A 401 16.34 17.16 25.13
CA PHE A 401 15.17 18.02 25.32
C PHE A 401 15.02 18.55 26.75
N VAL A 402 15.61 17.86 27.73
CA VAL A 402 15.65 18.33 29.13
C VAL A 402 16.55 19.55 29.27
N LEU A 403 17.64 19.59 28.50
CA LEU A 403 18.68 20.60 28.64
C LEU A 403 18.30 21.93 27.95
N ASP A 404 17.43 21.90 26.94
CA ASP A 404 16.96 23.09 26.23
C ASP A 404 15.49 22.96 25.80
N SER A 405 14.57 23.09 26.76
CA SER A 405 13.12 22.94 26.53
C SER A 405 12.51 23.96 25.54
N LYS A 406 13.24 25.02 25.16
CA LYS A 406 12.78 26.01 24.18
C LYS A 406 12.95 25.54 22.73
N THR A 407 13.75 24.50 22.47
CA THR A 407 14.00 23.94 21.12
C THR A 407 13.17 22.69 20.81
N GLN A 408 12.45 22.14 21.78
CA GLN A 408 11.64 20.95 21.57
C GLN A 408 10.37 21.26 20.76
N LYS A 409 10.42 21.01 19.45
CA LYS A 409 9.25 21.12 18.56
C LYS A 409 8.67 19.79 18.11
N LEU A 410 9.31 18.67 18.48
CA LEU A 410 8.88 17.34 18.06
C LEU A 410 7.49 17.02 18.60
N LYS A 411 6.53 16.92 17.67
CA LYS A 411 5.12 16.57 17.92
C LYS A 411 4.78 15.20 17.37
N LYS A 412 5.58 14.69 16.42
CA LYS A 412 5.33 13.43 15.75
C LYS A 412 6.60 12.57 15.73
N PHE A 413 6.49 11.36 16.28
CA PHE A 413 7.58 10.39 16.26
C PHE A 413 7.04 9.04 15.77
N ILE A 414 7.72 8.49 14.78
CA ILE A 414 7.38 7.21 14.17
C ILE A 414 8.64 6.35 14.19
N ALA A 415 8.55 5.20 14.85
CA ALA A 415 9.58 4.18 14.85
C ALA A 415 8.91 2.83 14.61
N ARG A 416 8.27 2.64 13.45
CA ARG A 416 7.60 1.37 13.18
C ARG A 416 8.60 0.27 12.92
N ASN A 417 8.23 -0.93 13.28
CA ASN A 417 8.92 -2.15 12.92
C ASN A 417 7.90 -3.16 12.40
N LYS A 418 8.36 -4.26 11.82
CA LYS A 418 7.48 -5.38 11.47
C LYS A 418 7.72 -6.48 12.50
N TRP A 419 6.87 -6.58 13.52
CA TRP A 419 7.00 -7.67 14.48
C TRP A 419 6.69 -9.00 13.80
N GLU A 420 7.61 -9.95 13.90
CA GLU A 420 7.37 -11.34 13.49
C GLU A 420 7.88 -12.27 14.59
N LYS A 421 6.98 -12.87 15.39
CA LYS A 421 7.30 -13.75 16.56
C LYS A 421 8.24 -14.91 16.21
N LYS A 422 8.25 -15.33 14.94
CA LYS A 422 9.14 -16.39 14.44
C LYS A 422 10.62 -16.01 14.54
N TYR A 423 10.93 -14.72 14.49
CA TYR A 423 12.29 -14.20 14.54
C TYR A 423 12.64 -13.84 15.97
N LYS A 424 13.53 -14.63 16.58
CA LYS A 424 14.13 -14.37 17.90
C LYS A 424 15.17 -13.24 17.85
N ASP A 425 14.92 -12.21 17.04
CA ASP A 425 15.92 -11.23 16.59
C ASP A 425 15.70 -9.88 17.29
N CYS A 426 16.00 -9.86 18.59
CA CYS A 426 15.84 -8.70 19.48
C CYS A 426 16.77 -7.52 19.17
N ASN A 427 17.78 -7.73 18.33
CA ASN A 427 18.69 -6.69 17.83
C ASN A 427 18.06 -5.82 16.72
N MET A 428 16.93 -6.24 16.14
CA MET A 428 16.25 -5.59 15.01
C MET A 428 15.05 -4.76 15.46
N ILE A 429 15.00 -4.37 16.74
CA ILE A 429 13.97 -3.53 17.34
C ILE A 429 14.59 -2.46 18.24
N ASN A 430 13.78 -1.48 18.63
CA ASN A 430 14.12 -0.55 19.69
C ASN A 430 13.55 -1.00 21.03
N ASP A 431 14.37 -1.02 22.08
CA ASP A 431 13.94 -1.36 23.44
C ASP A 431 13.52 -0.10 24.22
N PHE A 432 12.27 0.30 23.99
CA PHE A 432 11.67 1.50 24.57
C PHE A 432 11.44 1.40 26.08
N GLU A 433 11.45 0.20 26.65
CA GLU A 433 11.24 0.00 28.07
C GLU A 433 12.55 0.06 28.86
N ARG A 434 13.59 -0.67 28.41
CA ARG A 434 14.84 -0.80 29.17
C ARG A 434 15.90 0.21 28.76
N ASN A 435 16.00 0.54 27.47
CA ASN A 435 17.12 1.32 26.95
C ASN A 435 16.75 2.76 26.59
N ILE A 436 15.50 3.01 26.18
CA ILE A 436 14.99 4.33 25.77
C ILE A 436 13.97 4.89 26.77
N GLY A 437 14.25 4.77 28.08
CA GLY A 437 13.41 5.39 29.12
C GLY A 437 13.32 6.92 29.02
N SER A 438 14.24 7.56 28.30
CA SER A 438 14.18 9.01 28.01
C SER A 438 13.07 9.40 27.05
N ILE A 439 12.34 8.44 26.47
CA ILE A 439 11.13 8.73 25.71
C ILE A 439 10.13 9.54 26.56
N ASP A 440 10.14 9.40 27.89
CA ASP A 440 9.31 10.19 28.82
C ASP A 440 9.55 11.71 28.75
N TYR A 441 10.64 12.16 28.12
CA TYR A 441 10.92 13.58 27.88
C TYR A 441 10.18 14.17 26.66
N LEU A 442 9.42 13.36 25.91
CA LEU A 442 8.61 13.81 24.77
C LEU A 442 7.31 14.53 25.19
N GLU A 443 7.39 15.58 26.01
CA GLU A 443 6.22 16.29 26.56
C GLU A 443 5.28 16.92 25.51
N ASN A 444 5.81 17.28 24.34
CA ASN A 444 5.06 17.90 23.25
C ASN A 444 4.47 16.92 22.23
N ILE A 445 4.62 15.61 22.45
CA ILE A 445 4.20 14.61 21.48
C ILE A 445 2.66 14.58 21.31
N GLU A 446 2.22 14.64 20.06
CA GLU A 446 0.81 14.54 19.64
C GLU A 446 0.55 13.24 18.86
N TYR A 447 1.54 12.74 18.12
CA TYR A 447 1.47 11.51 17.34
C TYR A 447 2.66 10.61 17.67
N LEU A 448 2.39 9.44 18.24
CA LEU A 448 3.40 8.45 18.57
C LEU A 448 3.04 7.11 17.92
N ASP A 449 3.93 6.59 17.08
CA ASP A 449 3.73 5.30 16.41
C ASP A 449 4.95 4.40 16.63
N LEU A 450 4.77 3.44 17.52
CA LEU A 450 5.73 2.44 17.93
C LEU A 450 5.28 1.03 17.53
N HIS A 451 4.42 0.92 16.52
CA HIS A 451 3.93 -0.36 16.00
C HIS A 451 5.09 -1.33 15.75
N GLY A 452 4.91 -2.59 16.12
CA GLY A 452 5.84 -3.67 15.84
C GLY A 452 7.09 -3.70 16.73
N ASN A 453 7.22 -2.82 17.73
CA ASN A 453 8.42 -2.78 18.56
C ASN A 453 8.40 -3.80 19.68
N GLY A 454 8.82 -5.00 19.33
CA GLY A 454 9.57 -5.78 20.28
C GLY A 454 10.07 -7.11 19.72
N CYS A 455 10.44 -8.01 20.61
CA CYS A 455 10.88 -9.33 20.23
C CYS A 455 10.58 -10.39 21.30
N VAL A 456 10.78 -11.65 20.92
CA VAL A 456 10.95 -12.77 21.85
C VAL A 456 12.41 -13.17 21.82
N ASP A 457 13.07 -13.20 22.97
CA ASP A 457 14.47 -13.61 23.04
C ASP A 457 14.66 -15.13 22.86
N SER A 458 15.92 -15.59 22.95
CA SER A 458 16.24 -17.02 22.82
C SER A 458 15.57 -17.90 23.88
N LEU A 459 15.32 -17.33 25.07
CA LEU A 459 14.74 -17.98 26.24
C LEU A 459 13.19 -17.92 26.27
N GLY A 460 12.57 -17.22 25.32
CA GLY A 460 11.12 -17.09 25.25
C GLY A 460 10.56 -15.88 26.02
N PHE A 461 11.42 -15.00 26.54
CA PHE A 461 10.97 -13.77 27.20
C PHE A 461 10.70 -12.68 26.18
N TYR A 462 9.60 -11.95 26.39
CA TYR A 462 9.27 -10.79 25.59
C TYR A 462 10.14 -9.60 25.99
N SER A 463 10.46 -8.74 25.03
CA SER A 463 11.32 -7.57 25.19
C SER A 463 10.95 -6.49 24.16
N GLY A 464 11.49 -5.29 24.31
CA GLY A 464 11.17 -4.16 23.44
C GLY A 464 10.18 -3.20 24.11
N LEU A 465 8.93 -3.22 23.63
CA LEU A 465 7.81 -2.54 24.26
C LEU A 465 6.90 -3.59 24.93
N THR A 466 7.15 -3.92 26.20
CA THR A 466 6.30 -4.88 26.96
C THR A 466 5.40 -4.22 28.00
N SER A 467 5.68 -2.96 28.34
CA SER A 467 4.83 -2.09 29.15
C SER A 467 4.73 -0.70 28.52
N LEU A 468 3.77 0.12 28.97
CA LEU A 468 3.68 1.53 28.57
C LEU A 468 4.37 2.42 29.61
N PRO A 469 5.57 2.96 29.32
CA PRO A 469 6.30 3.78 30.29
C PRO A 469 5.68 5.20 30.50
N PHE A 470 4.71 5.58 29.68
CA PHE A 470 4.32 6.98 29.43
C PHE A 470 3.61 7.69 30.59
N MET A 471 4.34 8.44 31.42
CA MET A 471 3.74 9.25 32.48
C MET A 471 3.40 10.70 32.06
N ASN A 472 3.97 11.22 30.95
CA ASN A 472 4.01 12.67 30.69
C ASN A 472 3.33 13.17 29.39
N TYR A 473 2.71 12.32 28.57
CA TYR A 473 2.19 12.75 27.26
C TYR A 473 0.78 13.35 27.30
N ARG A 474 0.65 14.50 27.95
CA ARG A 474 -0.65 15.18 28.09
C ARG A 474 -1.24 15.68 26.76
N LYS A 475 -0.43 15.82 25.72
CA LYS A 475 -0.83 16.33 24.39
C LYS A 475 -1.07 15.23 23.36
N ILE A 476 -0.85 13.96 23.71
CA ILE A 476 -1.00 12.86 22.76
C ILE A 476 -2.42 12.83 22.21
N LYS A 477 -2.54 12.70 20.89
CA LYS A 477 -3.80 12.56 20.15
C LYS A 477 -3.88 11.24 19.42
N TYR A 478 -2.72 10.66 19.09
CA TYR A 478 -2.63 9.39 18.39
C TYR A 478 -1.51 8.54 18.98
N LEU A 479 -1.84 7.34 19.44
CA LEU A 479 -0.89 6.32 19.86
C LEU A 479 -1.13 5.01 19.09
N ASN A 480 -0.11 4.53 18.40
CA ASN A 480 -0.12 3.22 17.76
C ASN A 480 0.98 2.34 18.35
N ILE A 481 0.56 1.23 18.97
CA ILE A 481 1.45 0.18 19.51
C ILE A 481 1.02 -1.21 19.03
N SER A 482 0.34 -1.24 17.87
CA SER A 482 -0.09 -2.46 17.19
C SER A 482 1.07 -3.44 17.00
N ASP A 483 0.78 -4.74 17.01
CA ASP A 483 1.78 -5.81 16.86
C ASP A 483 2.97 -5.70 17.85
N ALA A 484 2.73 -5.30 19.11
CA ALA A 484 3.73 -5.28 20.19
C ALA A 484 3.23 -6.01 21.45
N PRO A 485 4.11 -6.64 22.26
CA PRO A 485 3.74 -7.55 23.34
C PRO A 485 3.44 -6.81 24.65
N VAL A 486 2.68 -5.72 24.55
CA VAL A 486 2.37 -4.85 25.69
C VAL A 486 1.38 -5.53 26.62
N ARG A 487 1.79 -5.73 27.88
CA ARG A 487 1.04 -6.46 28.93
C ARG A 487 0.45 -5.55 29.99
N ASP A 488 1.01 -4.36 30.19
CA ASP A 488 0.61 -3.42 31.24
C ASP A 488 0.18 -2.07 30.66
N PHE A 489 -1.08 -1.72 30.94
CA PHE A 489 -1.75 -0.47 30.56
C PHE A 489 -2.14 0.38 31.78
N ASN A 490 -1.77 -0.02 32.99
CA ASN A 490 -2.20 0.64 34.23
C ASN A 490 -1.80 2.13 34.29
N ARG A 491 -0.80 2.55 33.50
CA ARG A 491 -0.35 3.95 33.39
C ARG A 491 -1.10 4.79 32.35
N VAL A 492 -1.94 4.17 31.51
CA VAL A 492 -2.81 4.88 30.52
C VAL A 492 -4.01 5.55 31.19
N ILE A 493 -4.29 5.18 32.44
CA ILE A 493 -5.38 5.70 33.27
C ILE A 493 -5.37 7.24 33.41
N ASP A 494 -4.22 7.89 33.28
CA ASP A 494 -4.09 9.34 33.42
C ASP A 494 -4.57 10.13 32.18
N TRP A 495 -4.97 9.45 31.11
CA TRP A 495 -5.37 10.08 29.84
C TRP A 495 -6.89 10.15 29.63
N ARG A 496 -7.67 9.92 30.70
CA ARG A 496 -9.15 9.82 30.71
C ARG A 496 -9.87 11.04 30.12
N ASP A 497 -9.26 12.21 30.15
CA ASP A 497 -9.87 13.48 29.74
C ASP A 497 -9.52 13.92 28.30
N ASN A 498 -8.68 13.17 27.59
CA ASN A 498 -8.22 13.51 26.24
C ASN A 498 -8.94 12.69 25.15
N ASN A 499 -9.32 13.35 24.05
CA ASN A 499 -9.78 12.69 22.81
C ASN A 499 -8.57 12.06 22.09
N ILE A 500 -8.17 10.87 22.51
CA ILE A 500 -7.02 10.14 21.95
C ILE A 500 -7.52 9.04 21.04
N THR A 501 -6.96 8.95 19.83
CA THR A 501 -7.08 7.78 18.97
C THR A 501 -6.01 6.78 19.39
N PHE A 502 -6.43 5.66 19.95
CA PHE A 502 -5.55 4.53 20.21
C PHE A 502 -5.72 3.47 19.13
N VAL A 503 -4.61 2.94 18.64
CA VAL A 503 -4.61 1.87 17.64
C VAL A 503 -3.88 0.66 18.21
N PHE A 504 -4.67 -0.39 18.45
CA PHE A 504 -4.23 -1.73 18.85
C PHE A 504 -4.77 -2.71 17.81
N ASN A 505 -4.13 -2.78 16.65
CA ASN A 505 -4.47 -3.77 15.64
C ASN A 505 -3.46 -4.91 15.71
N GLU A 506 -3.95 -6.13 15.53
CA GLU A 506 -3.12 -7.30 15.36
C GLU A 506 -3.25 -7.76 13.93
N THR A 507 -2.13 -8.00 13.28
CA THR A 507 -2.14 -8.64 11.97
C THR A 507 -2.79 -10.03 12.09
N PRO A 508 -3.82 -10.37 11.28
CA PRO A 508 -4.70 -11.53 11.47
C PRO A 508 -4.01 -12.91 11.27
N TRP A 509 -2.69 -12.91 11.07
CA TRP A 509 -1.90 -14.09 10.73
C TRP A 509 -1.12 -14.66 11.92
N ASN A 510 -1.20 -14.05 13.10
CA ASN A 510 -0.47 -14.54 14.27
C ASN A 510 -1.22 -14.27 15.58
N TYR A 511 -2.23 -15.09 15.86
CA TYR A 511 -3.05 -15.06 17.09
C TYR A 511 -2.22 -15.18 18.40
N ASP A 512 -0.92 -15.48 18.31
CA ASP A 512 -0.03 -15.69 19.44
C ASP A 512 0.96 -14.53 19.70
N ALA A 513 0.87 -13.40 18.99
CA ALA A 513 1.90 -12.35 18.97
C ALA A 513 1.36 -10.93 19.18
N GLY A 514 0.23 -10.82 19.87
CA GLY A 514 -0.56 -9.62 20.00
C GLY A 514 -0.31 -8.78 21.25
N VAL A 515 -1.01 -7.65 21.32
CA VAL A 515 -1.11 -6.84 22.55
C VAL A 515 -1.80 -7.74 23.59
N PHE A 516 -1.10 -8.10 24.66
CA PHE A 516 -1.62 -9.00 25.69
C PHE A 516 -2.58 -8.24 26.62
N MET A 517 -3.74 -7.85 26.11
CA MET A 517 -4.78 -7.16 26.85
C MET A 517 -6.10 -7.92 26.71
N THR A 518 -6.64 -8.43 27.82
CA THR A 518 -7.98 -9.02 27.80
C THR A 518 -9.02 -7.93 27.52
N LYS A 519 -10.13 -8.31 26.88
CA LYS A 519 -11.30 -7.42 26.73
C LYS A 519 -11.71 -6.78 28.05
N GLU A 520 -11.71 -7.55 29.14
CA GLU A 520 -12.02 -7.08 30.50
C GLU A 520 -11.03 -6.02 30.99
N SER A 521 -9.73 -6.18 30.73
CA SER A 521 -8.68 -5.21 31.07
C SER A 521 -8.78 -3.93 30.23
N CYS A 522 -9.11 -4.06 28.94
CA CYS A 522 -9.38 -2.90 28.07
C CYS A 522 -10.60 -2.12 28.56
N LEU A 523 -11.71 -2.82 28.87
CA LEU A 523 -12.95 -2.21 29.35
C LEU A 523 -12.83 -1.59 30.75
N SER A 524 -11.97 -2.14 31.63
CA SER A 524 -11.68 -1.52 32.93
C SER A 524 -10.80 -0.27 32.78
N THR A 525 -9.92 -0.26 31.78
CA THR A 525 -9.10 0.91 31.43
C THR A 525 -9.96 2.04 30.84
N PHE A 526 -10.97 1.72 30.02
CA PHE A 526 -11.85 2.67 29.34
C PHE A 526 -13.33 2.53 29.79
N PRO A 527 -13.78 3.26 30.84
CA PRO A 527 -15.12 3.13 31.41
C PRO A 527 -16.25 3.65 30.49
N THR A 528 -17.50 3.37 30.88
CA THR A 528 -18.72 3.74 30.14
C THR A 528 -18.77 5.24 29.82
N GLY A 529 -19.05 5.58 28.55
CA GLY A 529 -19.12 6.96 28.05
C GLY A 529 -17.86 7.42 27.29
N ASN A 530 -16.73 6.71 27.40
CA ASN A 530 -15.54 6.98 26.58
C ASN A 530 -15.73 6.39 25.16
N LYS A 531 -15.50 7.19 24.11
CA LYS A 531 -15.60 6.72 22.71
C LYS A 531 -14.64 5.55 22.40
N ASN A 532 -13.50 5.48 23.08
CA ASN A 532 -12.50 4.41 22.92
C ASN A 532 -12.96 3.07 23.51
N ARG A 533 -13.98 3.07 24.37
CA ARG A 533 -14.60 1.83 24.88
C ARG A 533 -15.18 0.97 23.74
N LEU A 534 -15.75 1.59 22.71
CA LEU A 534 -16.29 0.89 21.54
C LEU A 534 -15.21 0.08 20.80
N GLN A 535 -13.94 0.50 20.87
CA GLN A 535 -12.82 -0.25 20.31
C GLN A 535 -12.49 -1.48 21.17
N CYS A 536 -12.55 -1.38 22.50
CA CYS A 536 -12.43 -2.53 23.41
C CYS A 536 -13.55 -3.55 23.22
N GLU A 537 -14.78 -3.11 22.92
CA GLU A 537 -15.92 -3.99 22.72
C GLU A 537 -15.76 -4.89 21.49
N GLY A 538 -14.95 -4.47 20.51
CA GLY A 538 -14.57 -5.25 19.33
C GLY A 538 -13.46 -6.30 19.55
N LEU A 539 -12.81 -6.31 20.72
CA LEU A 539 -11.81 -7.33 21.06
C LEU A 539 -12.48 -8.69 21.30
N ASP A 540 -11.83 -9.77 20.85
CA ASP A 540 -12.29 -11.14 21.07
C ASP A 540 -12.28 -11.44 22.58
N PRO A 541 -13.42 -11.81 23.20
CA PRO A 541 -13.46 -12.19 24.61
C PRO A 541 -12.59 -13.42 24.96
N ASN A 542 -12.19 -14.22 23.96
CA ASN A 542 -11.30 -15.37 24.12
C ASN A 542 -9.81 -15.01 24.09
N PHE A 543 -9.43 -13.72 24.05
CA PHE A 543 -8.06 -13.24 24.15
C PHE A 543 -7.47 -13.38 25.57
N LYS A 544 -7.75 -14.52 26.23
CA LYS A 544 -7.25 -14.86 27.55
C LYS A 544 -6.11 -15.86 27.40
N LYS A 545 -4.91 -15.43 27.81
CA LYS A 545 -3.79 -16.25 28.27
C LYS A 545 -3.50 -17.52 27.45
N ASN A 546 -2.40 -17.48 26.71
CA ASN A 546 -1.42 -18.57 26.78
C ASN A 546 -0.12 -18.02 27.34
#